data_AF-A0A661MN01-F1
#
_entry.id   AF-A0A661MN01-F1
#
_cell.length_a   1.000
_cell.length_b   1.000
_cell.length_c   1.000
_cell.angle_alpha   90.00
_cell.angle_beta   90.00
_cell.angle_gamma   90.00
#
_symmetry.space_group_name_H-M   'P 1'
#
loop_
_entity.id
_entity.type
_entity.pdbx_description
1 polymer ?
#
loop_
_entity_poly.entity_id
_entity_poly.type
_entity_poly.pdbx_seq_one_letter_code
_entity_poly.pdbx_strand_id
1 'polypeptide(L)'
;MVSIAMAGLLVAVMHHGRTLRASQALRELPSTARAVLRIDTRALERTAAAKTLVDAFVAKEQLSEIEAMCGLDPLAALSEATVWVRGPEDQPFQSIGLMLRGRAVDAATLAECHRLLVEARGGTIVRLEGPGGPLLASRDRRSAIALVDDKTIVTGSVTTVAEAMAVLRGTAPALIERPRIALLWPHVNAGASVAAVLDPPEHWKSALERVAKLGDEASALQGLQSIALSVPSGSEQTVNLYVDVTNEDLAVKDAALIRAWASSPPDAVEAPWTEVLQSARVQVRERTIMVTLDVSSLSATR
;
A
#
# COMPACT_ATOMS: atom_id res chain seq x y z
N MET A 1 40.13 -13.22 -17.28
CA MET A 1 39.97 -11.93 -16.57
C MET A 1 38.62 -11.33 -16.95
N VAL A 2 37.63 -11.37 -16.06
CA VAL A 2 36.38 -10.62 -16.24
C VAL A 2 36.73 -9.16 -15.98
N SER A 3 36.65 -8.31 -17.02
CA SER A 3 37.00 -6.89 -16.93
C SER A 3 36.15 -6.21 -15.85
N ILE A 4 36.76 -5.31 -15.08
CA ILE A 4 36.07 -4.45 -14.09
C ILE A 4 34.86 -3.72 -14.72
N ALA A 5 34.92 -3.44 -16.03
CA ALA A 5 33.81 -2.86 -16.79
C ALA A 5 32.61 -3.80 -16.94
N MET A 6 32.82 -5.11 -17.09
CA MET A 6 31.75 -6.12 -17.14
C MET A 6 31.10 -6.29 -15.77
N ALA A 7 31.88 -6.29 -14.69
CA ALA A 7 31.35 -6.31 -13.33
C ALA A 7 30.55 -5.02 -13.03
N GLY A 8 31.06 -3.86 -13.43
CA GLY A 8 30.36 -2.57 -13.31
C GLY A 8 29.06 -2.53 -14.10
N LEU A 9 29.04 -3.03 -15.34
CA LEU A 9 27.83 -3.11 -16.15
C LEU A 9 26.81 -4.08 -15.55
N LEU A 10 27.24 -5.24 -15.05
CA LEU A 10 26.34 -6.21 -14.41
C LEU A 10 25.72 -5.63 -13.14
N VAL A 11 26.51 -4.93 -12.32
CA VAL A 11 26.03 -4.21 -11.14
C VAL A 11 25.07 -3.10 -11.53
N ALA A 12 25.38 -2.32 -12.56
CA ALA A 12 24.49 -1.27 -13.07
C ALA A 12 23.17 -1.85 -13.60
N VAL A 13 23.20 -2.95 -14.36
CA VAL A 13 22.01 -3.64 -14.86
C VAL A 13 21.20 -4.28 -13.73
N MET A 14 21.86 -4.88 -12.73
CA MET A 14 21.19 -5.42 -11.55
C MET A 14 20.56 -4.30 -10.72
N HIS A 15 21.25 -3.19 -10.53
CA HIS A 15 20.75 -2.05 -9.78
C HIS A 15 19.61 -1.37 -10.53
N HIS A 16 19.78 -1.11 -11.83
CA HIS A 16 18.75 -0.54 -12.70
C HIS A 16 17.54 -1.48 -12.82
N GLY A 17 17.77 -2.78 -12.97
CA GLY A 17 16.72 -3.81 -12.96
C GLY A 17 15.97 -3.88 -11.63
N ARG A 18 16.67 -3.73 -10.50
CA ARG A 18 16.05 -3.62 -9.17
C ARG A 18 15.22 -2.35 -9.04
N THR A 19 15.71 -1.21 -9.51
CA THR A 19 14.95 0.06 -9.48
C THR A 19 13.75 0.02 -10.42
N LEU A 20 13.88 -0.57 -11.61
CA LEU A 20 12.78 -0.72 -12.56
C LEU A 20 11.68 -1.63 -12.02
N ARG A 21 12.06 -2.76 -11.40
CA ARG A 21 11.10 -3.64 -10.70
C ARG A 21 10.49 -2.97 -9.48
N ALA A 22 11.29 -2.25 -8.70
CA ALA A 22 10.80 -1.51 -7.54
C ALA A 22 9.78 -0.45 -7.95
N SER A 23 9.94 0.20 -9.10
CA SER A 23 9.02 1.22 -9.62
C SER A 23 7.94 0.68 -10.56
N GLN A 24 7.90 -0.62 -10.86
CA GLN A 24 6.95 -1.19 -11.83
C GLN A 24 5.50 -0.93 -11.39
N ALA A 25 5.19 -1.14 -10.11
CA ALA A 25 3.88 -0.84 -9.55
C ALA A 25 3.46 0.62 -9.82
N LEU A 26 4.39 1.58 -9.75
CA LEU A 26 4.05 2.99 -10.03
C LEU A 26 3.79 3.28 -11.51
N ARG A 27 4.29 2.45 -12.42
CA ARG A 27 4.05 2.60 -13.87
C ARG A 27 2.71 2.00 -14.30
N GLU A 28 2.17 1.08 -13.51
CA GLU A 28 0.93 0.34 -13.80
C GLU A 28 -0.30 1.00 -13.15
N LEU A 29 -0.10 1.99 -12.27
CA LEU A 29 -1.17 2.65 -11.52
C LEU A 29 -1.45 4.07 -12.04
N PRO A 30 -2.69 4.57 -11.93
CA PRO A 30 -3.02 5.94 -12.32
C PRO A 30 -2.39 7.03 -11.46
N SER A 31 -2.04 8.16 -12.09
CA SER A 31 -1.52 9.35 -11.40
C SER A 31 -2.52 10.04 -10.46
N THR A 32 -3.81 9.68 -10.54
CA THR A 32 -4.85 10.14 -9.60
C THR A 32 -4.82 9.40 -8.26
N ALA A 33 -4.08 8.31 -8.15
CA ALA A 33 -3.88 7.63 -6.87
C ALA A 33 -3.14 8.55 -5.88
N ARG A 34 -3.69 8.64 -4.66
CA ARG A 34 -3.10 9.38 -3.53
C ARG A 34 -2.43 8.46 -2.54
N ALA A 35 -2.86 7.20 -2.49
CA ALA A 35 -2.19 6.17 -1.72
C ALA A 35 -1.97 4.92 -2.58
N VAL A 36 -0.87 4.22 -2.34
CA VAL A 36 -0.57 2.91 -2.92
C VAL A 36 -0.01 2.02 -1.82
N LEU A 37 -0.45 0.75 -1.81
CA LEU A 37 -0.02 -0.32 -0.93
C LEU A 37 0.31 -1.52 -1.80
N ARG A 38 1.53 -2.05 -1.72
CA ARG A 38 1.95 -3.29 -2.35
C ARG A 38 2.21 -4.34 -1.27
N ILE A 39 1.66 -5.52 -1.48
CA ILE A 39 1.87 -6.71 -0.66
C ILE A 39 2.49 -7.77 -1.57
N ASP A 40 3.74 -8.13 -1.31
CA ASP A 40 4.39 -9.30 -1.89
C ASP A 40 4.03 -10.51 -1.04
N THR A 41 3.05 -11.29 -1.48
CA THR A 41 2.51 -12.40 -0.67
C THR A 41 3.56 -13.50 -0.45
N ARG A 42 4.48 -13.70 -1.39
CA ARG A 42 5.60 -14.67 -1.25
C ARG A 42 6.60 -14.23 -0.19
N ALA A 43 6.89 -12.93 -0.12
CA ALA A 43 7.73 -12.38 0.93
C ALA A 43 6.99 -12.37 2.28
N LEU A 44 5.69 -12.06 2.27
CA LEU A 44 4.84 -12.02 3.46
C LEU A 44 4.76 -13.37 4.17
N GLU A 45 4.69 -14.49 3.42
CA GLU A 45 4.73 -15.85 3.97
C GLU A 45 5.93 -16.10 4.91
N ARG A 46 7.03 -15.37 4.71
CA ARG A 46 8.27 -15.49 5.48
C ARG A 46 8.56 -14.28 6.39
N THR A 47 7.61 -13.36 6.52
CA THR A 47 7.80 -12.10 7.26
C THR A 47 6.78 -12.04 8.40
N ALA A 48 7.19 -12.43 9.60
CA ALA A 48 6.29 -12.51 10.75
C ALA A 48 5.68 -11.14 11.10
N ALA A 49 6.48 -10.06 11.03
CA ALA A 49 5.99 -8.70 11.25
C ALA A 49 4.84 -8.32 10.31
N ALA A 50 4.94 -8.73 9.03
CA ALA A 50 3.93 -8.44 8.02
C ALA A 50 2.65 -9.23 8.29
N LYS A 51 2.76 -10.51 8.69
CA LYS A 51 1.60 -11.32 9.07
C LYS A 51 0.90 -10.74 10.29
N THR A 52 1.66 -10.37 11.32
CA THR A 52 1.12 -9.73 12.52
C THR A 52 0.36 -8.45 12.19
N LEU A 53 0.89 -7.60 11.31
CA LEU A 53 0.19 -6.41 10.84
C LEU A 53 -1.08 -6.74 10.06
N VAL A 54 -1.01 -7.66 9.10
CA VAL A 54 -2.19 -8.06 8.31
C VAL A 54 -3.28 -8.61 9.23
N ASP A 55 -2.93 -9.48 10.17
CA ASP A 55 -3.88 -10.05 11.13
C ASP A 55 -4.48 -9.01 12.08
N ALA A 56 -3.76 -7.92 12.38
CA ALA A 56 -4.25 -6.83 13.24
C ALA A 56 -5.22 -5.90 12.49
N PHE A 57 -5.11 -5.77 11.16
CA PHE A 57 -5.90 -4.83 10.36
C PHE A 57 -6.95 -5.50 9.46
N VAL A 58 -6.80 -6.77 9.14
CA VAL A 58 -7.73 -7.53 8.30
C VAL A 58 -8.54 -8.47 9.17
N ALA A 59 -9.85 -8.25 9.20
CA ALA A 59 -10.77 -9.12 9.91
C ALA A 59 -10.68 -10.55 9.35
N LYS A 60 -10.49 -11.55 10.23
CA LYS A 60 -10.35 -12.97 9.83
C LYS A 60 -11.55 -13.46 9.04
N GLU A 61 -12.72 -12.91 9.34
CA GLU A 61 -13.99 -13.21 8.70
C GLU A 61 -13.99 -12.86 7.20
N GLN A 62 -13.25 -11.81 6.79
CA GLN A 62 -13.20 -11.40 5.39
C GLN A 62 -12.33 -12.32 4.54
N LEU A 63 -11.20 -12.80 5.07
CA LEU A 63 -10.34 -13.75 4.37
C LEU A 63 -11.02 -15.12 4.27
N SER A 64 -11.71 -15.55 5.34
CA SER A 64 -12.44 -16.81 5.36
C SER A 64 -13.68 -16.80 4.45
N GLU A 65 -14.36 -15.66 4.26
CA GLU A 65 -15.43 -15.52 3.26
C GLU A 65 -14.91 -15.78 1.84
N ILE A 66 -13.74 -15.23 1.49
CA ILE A 66 -13.12 -15.43 0.18
C ILE A 66 -12.72 -16.90 0.00
N GLU A 67 -12.10 -17.52 1.01
CA GLU A 67 -11.75 -18.94 0.97
C GLU A 67 -13.00 -19.83 0.81
N ALA A 68 -14.04 -19.58 1.60
CA ALA A 68 -15.27 -20.35 1.59
C ALA A 68 -16.00 -20.24 0.23
N MET A 69 -16.01 -19.06 -0.38
CA MET A 69 -16.76 -18.82 -1.61
C MET A 69 -15.97 -19.12 -2.87
N CYS A 70 -14.67 -18.84 -2.88
CA CYS A 70 -13.82 -19.03 -4.05
C CYS A 70 -13.04 -20.34 -4.03
N GLY A 71 -12.94 -21.02 -2.88
CA GLY A 71 -12.13 -22.23 -2.72
C GLY A 71 -10.63 -21.96 -2.79
N LEU A 72 -10.20 -20.73 -2.48
CA LEU A 72 -8.83 -20.25 -2.67
C LEU A 72 -8.33 -19.56 -1.40
N ASP A 73 -7.19 -20.00 -0.86
CA ASP A 73 -6.41 -19.21 0.10
C ASP A 73 -5.81 -18.00 -0.63
N PRO A 74 -6.23 -16.74 -0.32
CA PRO A 74 -5.78 -15.56 -1.04
C PRO A 74 -4.27 -15.32 -0.96
N LEU A 75 -3.65 -15.63 0.19
CA LEU A 75 -2.22 -15.44 0.40
C LEU A 75 -1.42 -16.49 -0.39
N ALA A 76 -1.93 -17.71 -0.45
CA ALA A 76 -1.29 -18.77 -1.22
C ALA A 76 -1.52 -18.64 -2.74
N ALA A 77 -2.69 -18.14 -3.15
CA ALA A 77 -3.11 -18.05 -4.55
C ALA A 77 -2.42 -16.91 -5.29
N LEU A 78 -2.10 -15.81 -4.62
CA LEU A 78 -1.50 -14.61 -5.20
C LEU A 78 0.02 -14.61 -5.07
N SER A 79 0.68 -13.87 -5.96
CA SER A 79 2.10 -13.50 -5.85
C SER A 79 2.28 -12.06 -5.37
N GLU A 80 1.33 -11.20 -5.69
CA GLU A 80 1.32 -9.79 -5.35
C GLU A 80 -0.11 -9.27 -5.33
N ALA A 81 -0.39 -8.38 -4.38
CA ALA A 81 -1.59 -7.57 -4.35
C ALA A 81 -1.17 -6.10 -4.24
N THR A 82 -1.66 -5.27 -5.15
CA THR A 82 -1.44 -3.83 -5.13
C THR A 82 -2.78 -3.14 -4.95
N VAL A 83 -2.93 -2.37 -3.88
CA VAL A 83 -4.10 -1.56 -3.57
C VAL A 83 -3.75 -0.10 -3.81
N TRP A 84 -4.65 0.67 -4.40
CA TRP A 84 -4.52 2.12 -4.46
C TRP A 84 -5.81 2.80 -4.10
N VAL A 85 -5.66 4.00 -3.55
CA VAL A 85 -6.78 4.84 -3.14
C VAL A 85 -6.77 6.09 -4.00
N ARG A 86 -7.92 6.35 -4.64
CA ARG A 86 -8.19 7.61 -5.32
C ARG A 86 -8.84 8.58 -4.34
N GLY A 87 -8.44 9.83 -4.43
CA GLY A 87 -9.03 10.94 -3.68
C GLY A 87 -8.97 12.18 -4.56
N PRO A 88 -10.08 12.59 -5.20
CA PRO A 88 -10.16 13.95 -5.73
C PRO A 88 -10.07 14.95 -4.57
N GLU A 89 -9.75 16.21 -4.87
CA GLU A 89 -9.48 17.23 -3.84
C GLU A 89 -10.69 17.55 -2.96
N ASP A 90 -11.90 17.19 -3.39
CA ASP A 90 -13.17 17.53 -2.74
C ASP A 90 -13.81 16.39 -1.94
N GLN A 91 -13.37 15.13 -2.10
CA GLN A 91 -13.95 13.98 -1.39
C GLN A 91 -12.92 12.91 -0.98
N PRO A 92 -12.82 12.55 0.32
CA PRO A 92 -11.94 11.50 0.78
C PRO A 92 -12.40 10.09 0.35
N PHE A 93 -11.45 9.20 0.04
CA PHE A 93 -11.66 7.76 -0.23
C PHE A 93 -12.73 7.40 -1.28
N GLN A 94 -12.87 8.19 -2.35
CA GLN A 94 -13.96 8.01 -3.32
C GLN A 94 -13.94 6.64 -4.03
N SER A 95 -12.76 6.06 -4.22
CA SER A 95 -12.66 4.72 -4.82
C SER A 95 -11.35 4.04 -4.50
N ILE A 96 -11.43 2.75 -4.21
CA ILE A 96 -10.31 1.84 -4.01
C ILE A 96 -10.18 0.99 -5.27
N GLY A 97 -8.95 0.85 -5.77
CA GLY A 97 -8.62 -0.12 -6.81
C GLY A 97 -7.67 -1.18 -6.27
N LEU A 98 -7.80 -2.39 -6.79
CA LEU A 98 -6.97 -3.53 -6.47
C LEU A 98 -6.45 -4.14 -7.77
N MET A 99 -5.17 -4.45 -7.82
CA MET A 99 -4.52 -5.22 -8.86
C MET A 99 -3.97 -6.47 -8.21
N LEU A 100 -4.44 -7.62 -8.67
CA LEU A 100 -4.08 -8.91 -8.10
C LEU A 100 -3.33 -9.71 -9.16
N ARG A 101 -2.16 -10.24 -8.80
CA ARG A 101 -1.33 -11.07 -9.68
C ARG A 101 -1.27 -12.49 -9.14
N GLY A 102 -1.88 -13.43 -9.86
CA GLY A 102 -1.93 -14.85 -9.53
C GLY A 102 -0.56 -15.51 -9.49
N ARG A 103 -0.39 -16.42 -8.52
CA ARG A 103 0.74 -17.34 -8.38
C ARG A 103 0.31 -18.75 -8.77
N ALA A 104 -0.64 -19.30 -8.03
CA ALA A 104 -1.18 -20.66 -8.24
C ALA A 104 -2.43 -20.66 -9.11
N VAL A 105 -3.09 -19.51 -9.25
CA VAL A 105 -4.30 -19.31 -10.06
C VAL A 105 -4.01 -18.41 -11.26
N ASP A 106 -4.90 -18.44 -12.25
CA ASP A 106 -4.88 -17.54 -13.40
C ASP A 106 -5.91 -16.40 -13.25
N ALA A 107 -5.86 -15.45 -14.17
CA ALA A 107 -6.75 -14.29 -14.16
C ALA A 107 -8.23 -14.69 -14.34
N ALA A 108 -8.51 -15.77 -15.07
CA ALA A 108 -9.87 -16.28 -15.25
C ALA A 108 -10.46 -16.80 -13.94
N THR A 109 -9.67 -17.55 -13.16
CA THR A 109 -10.05 -18.05 -11.83
C THR A 109 -10.30 -16.89 -10.86
N LEU A 110 -9.44 -15.86 -10.87
CA LEU A 110 -9.63 -14.66 -10.05
C LEU A 110 -10.89 -13.87 -10.47
N ALA A 111 -11.18 -13.80 -11.77
CA ALA A 111 -12.38 -13.15 -12.28
C ALA A 111 -13.66 -13.91 -11.90
N GLU A 112 -13.61 -15.24 -11.90
CA GLU A 112 -14.71 -16.07 -11.45
C GLU A 112 -14.97 -15.92 -9.94
N CYS A 113 -13.91 -15.88 -9.12
CA CYS A 113 -14.03 -15.57 -7.70
C CYS A 113 -14.72 -14.21 -7.47
N HIS A 114 -14.35 -13.18 -8.22
CA HIS A 114 -15.04 -11.88 -8.18
C HIS A 114 -16.53 -11.98 -8.54
N ARG A 115 -16.87 -12.78 -9.56
CA ARG A 115 -18.27 -13.02 -9.95
C ARG A 115 -19.08 -13.65 -8.83
N LEU A 116 -18.56 -14.69 -8.20
CA LEU A 116 -19.19 -15.37 -7.07
C LEU A 116 -19.41 -14.40 -5.90
N LEU A 117 -18.40 -13.60 -5.54
CA LEU A 117 -18.48 -12.56 -4.51
C LEU A 117 -19.59 -11.54 -4.77
N VAL A 118 -19.73 -11.07 -6.02
CA VAL A 118 -20.76 -10.09 -6.39
C VAL A 118 -22.15 -10.72 -6.34
N GLU A 119 -22.32 -11.94 -6.85
CA GLU A 119 -23.60 -12.64 -6.88
C GLU A 119 -24.10 -13.02 -5.48
N ALA A 120 -23.21 -13.50 -4.60
CA ALA A 120 -23.55 -13.81 -3.21
C ALA A 120 -24.06 -12.58 -2.43
N ARG A 121 -23.64 -11.38 -2.82
CA ARG A 121 -24.09 -10.09 -2.26
C ARG A 121 -25.35 -9.54 -2.94
N GLY A 122 -26.03 -10.35 -3.76
CA GLY A 122 -27.24 -9.98 -4.50
C GLY A 122 -26.99 -9.12 -5.73
N GLY A 123 -25.73 -8.98 -6.15
CA GLY A 123 -25.35 -8.26 -7.36
C GLY A 123 -25.56 -9.08 -8.63
N THR A 124 -25.54 -8.41 -9.78
CA THR A 124 -25.50 -9.06 -11.10
C THR A 124 -24.37 -8.45 -11.92
N ILE A 125 -23.62 -9.31 -12.61
CA ILE A 125 -22.54 -8.90 -13.50
C ILE A 125 -23.05 -8.74 -14.93
N VAL A 126 -22.64 -7.65 -15.57
CA VAL A 126 -22.83 -7.38 -16.99
C VAL A 126 -21.47 -7.18 -17.64
N ARG A 127 -21.34 -7.61 -18.90
CA ARG A 127 -20.17 -7.26 -19.71
C ARG A 127 -20.35 -5.85 -20.25
N LEU A 128 -19.35 -5.01 -20.06
CA LEU A 128 -19.28 -3.67 -20.63
C LEU A 128 -18.08 -3.60 -21.57
N GLU A 129 -18.26 -2.94 -22.70
CA GLU A 129 -17.14 -2.53 -23.56
C GLU A 129 -16.80 -1.08 -23.20
N GLY A 130 -15.55 -0.85 -22.77
CA GLY A 130 -15.06 0.47 -22.37
C GLY A 130 -13.82 0.90 -23.14
N PRO A 131 -13.37 2.16 -22.99
CA PRO A 131 -12.15 2.67 -23.62
C PRO A 131 -10.90 1.83 -23.27
N GLY A 132 -10.88 1.27 -22.06
CA GLY A 132 -9.84 0.36 -21.55
C GLY A 132 -9.98 -1.10 -21.99
N GLY A 133 -10.95 -1.44 -22.85
CA GLY A 133 -11.26 -2.80 -23.28
C GLY A 133 -12.50 -3.41 -22.58
N PRO A 134 -12.74 -4.72 -22.80
CA PRO A 134 -13.85 -5.41 -22.16
C PRO A 134 -13.63 -5.50 -20.65
N LEU A 135 -14.67 -5.23 -19.88
CA LEU A 135 -14.70 -5.40 -18.44
C LEU A 135 -16.01 -6.05 -17.99
N LEU A 136 -15.96 -6.78 -16.90
CA LEU A 136 -17.15 -7.28 -16.21
C LEU A 136 -17.47 -6.29 -15.10
N ALA A 137 -18.71 -5.82 -15.00
CA ALA A 137 -19.11 -4.85 -13.99
C ALA A 137 -20.41 -5.26 -13.31
N SER A 138 -20.58 -4.87 -12.06
CA SER A 138 -21.88 -4.89 -11.42
C SER A 138 -22.84 -3.95 -12.17
N ARG A 139 -24.13 -4.30 -12.22
CA ARG A 139 -25.15 -3.49 -12.91
C ARG A 139 -25.23 -2.04 -12.39
N ASP A 140 -25.00 -1.83 -11.09
CA ASP A 140 -24.94 -0.52 -10.44
C ASP A 140 -23.63 0.25 -10.69
N ARG A 141 -22.68 -0.37 -11.42
CA ARG A 141 -21.36 0.17 -11.79
C ARG A 141 -20.43 0.50 -10.62
N ARG A 142 -20.74 0.03 -9.41
CA ARG A 142 -19.91 0.23 -8.22
C ARG A 142 -18.73 -0.72 -8.16
N SER A 143 -18.81 -1.86 -8.84
CA SER A 143 -17.76 -2.86 -8.96
C SER A 143 -17.50 -3.22 -10.41
N ALA A 144 -16.25 -3.46 -10.74
CA ALA A 144 -15.77 -3.89 -12.03
C ALA A 144 -14.51 -4.73 -11.88
N ILE A 145 -14.25 -5.54 -12.89
CA ILE A 145 -13.04 -6.33 -13.05
C ILE A 145 -12.63 -6.38 -14.52
N ALA A 146 -11.34 -6.20 -14.77
CA ALA A 146 -10.71 -6.34 -16.08
C ALA A 146 -9.50 -7.27 -15.98
N LEU A 147 -9.27 -8.03 -17.06
CA LEU A 147 -8.09 -8.86 -17.21
C LEU A 147 -7.00 -8.03 -17.86
N VAL A 148 -5.80 -8.05 -17.26
CA VAL A 148 -4.61 -7.39 -17.80
C VAL A 148 -3.82 -8.37 -18.67
N ASP A 149 -3.58 -9.56 -18.14
CA ASP A 149 -2.91 -10.68 -18.79
C ASP A 149 -3.46 -12.02 -18.23
N ASP A 150 -2.74 -13.12 -18.45
CA ASP A 150 -3.14 -14.46 -18.00
C ASP A 150 -3.08 -14.65 -16.47
N LYS A 151 -2.39 -13.77 -15.75
CA LYS A 151 -2.21 -13.85 -14.28
C LYS A 151 -2.71 -12.63 -13.54
N THR A 152 -2.90 -11.50 -14.20
CA THR A 152 -3.20 -10.23 -13.55
C THR A 152 -4.61 -9.75 -13.87
N ILE A 153 -5.32 -9.39 -12.81
CA ILE A 153 -6.61 -8.69 -12.89
C ILE A 153 -6.52 -7.33 -12.20
N VAL A 154 -7.41 -6.43 -12.61
CA VAL A 154 -7.69 -5.17 -11.93
C VAL A 154 -9.16 -5.13 -11.55
N THR A 155 -9.46 -4.78 -10.30
CA THR A 155 -10.83 -4.63 -9.79
C THR A 155 -11.00 -3.35 -8.96
N GLY A 156 -12.22 -2.84 -8.87
CA GLY A 156 -12.58 -1.59 -8.21
C GLY A 156 -13.87 -1.03 -8.81
N SER A 157 -14.15 0.26 -8.67
CA SER A 157 -15.25 0.87 -9.43
C SER A 157 -14.98 0.88 -10.94
N VAL A 158 -16.02 0.97 -11.78
CA VAL A 158 -15.86 1.04 -13.25
C VAL A 158 -14.86 2.13 -13.66
N THR A 159 -14.96 3.31 -13.05
CA THR A 159 -14.03 4.43 -13.31
C THR A 159 -12.59 4.08 -12.92
N THR A 160 -12.40 3.42 -11.78
CA THR A 160 -11.07 3.03 -11.28
C THR A 160 -10.40 2.00 -12.18
N VAL A 161 -11.16 0.99 -12.60
CA VAL A 161 -10.68 -0.06 -13.52
C VAL A 161 -10.36 0.55 -14.89
N ALA A 162 -11.25 1.37 -15.44
CA ALA A 162 -11.04 2.01 -16.74
C ALA A 162 -9.77 2.88 -16.76
N GLU A 163 -9.52 3.63 -15.68
CA GLU A 163 -8.33 4.48 -15.57
C GLU A 163 -7.04 3.65 -15.48
N ALA A 164 -7.02 2.60 -14.67
CA ALA A 164 -5.86 1.69 -14.59
C ALA A 164 -5.57 1.01 -15.94
N MET A 165 -6.61 0.56 -16.65
CA MET A 165 -6.44 0.00 -17.99
C MET A 165 -5.94 1.05 -19.01
N ALA A 166 -6.34 2.32 -18.88
CA ALA A 166 -5.84 3.39 -19.73
C ALA A 166 -4.34 3.67 -19.50
N VAL A 167 -3.85 3.54 -18.25
CA VAL A 167 -2.43 3.65 -17.90
C VAL A 167 -1.63 2.48 -18.48
N LEU A 168 -2.13 1.26 -18.31
CA LEU A 168 -1.49 0.04 -18.86
C LEU A 168 -1.36 0.07 -20.38
N ARG A 169 -2.24 0.80 -21.07
CA ARG A 169 -2.20 1.04 -22.52
C ARG A 169 -1.35 2.24 -22.94
N GLY A 170 -0.79 3.00 -21.99
CA GLY A 170 -0.02 4.21 -22.26
C GLY A 170 -0.86 5.41 -22.73
N THR A 171 -2.18 5.39 -22.47
CA THR A 171 -3.11 6.47 -22.87
C THR A 171 -3.48 7.42 -21.72
N ALA A 172 -3.01 7.15 -20.51
CA ALA A 172 -3.22 7.98 -19.33
C ALA A 172 -1.93 8.07 -18.48
N PRO A 173 -1.75 9.17 -17.74
CA PRO A 173 -0.55 9.37 -16.92
C PRO A 173 -0.45 8.40 -15.74
N ALA A 174 0.76 7.93 -15.49
CA ALA A 174 1.04 6.92 -14.47
C ALA A 174 1.43 7.52 -13.11
N LEU A 175 1.32 6.74 -12.03
CA LEU A 175 1.61 7.16 -10.67
C LEU A 175 3.07 7.59 -10.46
N ILE A 176 3.99 7.04 -11.27
CA ILE A 176 5.41 7.44 -11.30
C ILE A 176 5.59 8.93 -11.65
N GLU A 177 4.61 9.57 -12.28
CA GLU A 177 4.64 11.00 -12.59
C GLU A 177 4.33 11.88 -11.36
N ARG A 178 3.90 11.29 -10.22
CA ARG A 178 3.74 12.01 -8.95
C ARG A 178 5.07 12.09 -8.21
N PRO A 179 5.70 13.28 -8.11
CA PRO A 179 7.08 13.37 -7.62
C PRO A 179 7.27 12.85 -6.18
N ARG A 180 6.33 13.12 -5.29
CA ARG A 180 6.41 12.72 -3.88
C ARG A 180 6.40 11.19 -3.72
N ILE A 181 5.47 10.52 -4.40
CA ILE A 181 5.38 9.05 -4.37
C ILE A 181 6.59 8.45 -5.09
N ALA A 182 6.94 8.96 -6.27
CA ALA A 182 8.06 8.47 -7.06
C ALA A 182 9.41 8.57 -6.31
N LEU A 183 9.57 9.60 -5.47
CA LEU A 183 10.77 9.79 -4.66
C LEU A 183 10.83 8.82 -3.46
N LEU A 184 9.72 8.62 -2.74
CA LEU A 184 9.71 7.76 -1.56
C LEU A 184 9.64 6.26 -1.87
N TRP A 185 8.94 5.90 -2.95
CA TRP A 185 8.62 4.50 -3.26
C TRP A 185 9.84 3.58 -3.39
N PRO A 186 10.94 3.94 -4.10
CA PRO A 186 12.11 3.09 -4.18
C PRO A 186 12.73 2.78 -2.81
N HIS A 187 12.64 3.71 -1.86
CA HIS A 187 13.19 3.53 -0.51
C HIS A 187 12.34 2.59 0.34
N VAL A 188 11.02 2.70 0.26
CA VAL A 188 10.12 1.87 1.08
C VAL A 188 9.80 0.51 0.47
N ASN A 189 9.87 0.40 -0.86
CA ASN A 189 9.53 -0.82 -1.56
C ASN A 189 10.71 -1.79 -1.72
N ALA A 190 11.95 -1.28 -1.75
CA ALA A 190 13.12 -2.11 -1.96
C ALA A 190 13.28 -3.17 -0.86
N GLY A 191 13.06 -4.44 -1.22
CA GLY A 191 13.21 -5.57 -0.29
C GLY A 191 12.10 -5.69 0.76
N ALA A 192 11.01 -4.94 0.62
CA ALA A 192 9.89 -5.00 1.55
C ALA A 192 8.87 -6.08 1.15
N SER A 193 8.30 -6.80 2.13
CA SER A 193 7.13 -7.65 1.90
C SER A 193 5.83 -6.84 1.82
N VAL A 194 5.79 -5.71 2.52
CA VAL A 194 4.69 -4.75 2.47
C VAL A 194 5.29 -3.35 2.33
N ALA A 195 4.83 -2.59 1.35
CA ALA A 195 5.24 -1.22 1.14
C ALA A 195 4.02 -0.35 0.86
N ALA A 196 3.92 0.80 1.52
CA ALA A 196 2.85 1.75 1.26
C ALA A 196 3.39 3.18 1.19
N VAL A 197 2.77 4.01 0.38
CA VAL A 197 2.99 5.46 0.34
C VAL A 197 1.66 6.17 0.22
N LEU A 198 1.51 7.24 0.98
CA LEU A 198 0.40 8.18 0.97
C LEU A 198 0.94 9.59 0.69
N ASP A 199 0.45 10.20 -0.38
CA ASP A 199 0.59 11.62 -0.73
C ASP A 199 -0.79 12.28 -0.53
N PRO A 200 -1.10 12.71 0.72
CA PRO A 200 -2.44 13.16 1.07
C PRO A 200 -2.76 14.52 0.44
N PRO A 201 -3.98 14.74 -0.10
CA PRO A 201 -4.45 16.09 -0.43
C PRO A 201 -4.58 16.95 0.83
N GLU A 202 -4.63 18.28 0.68
CA GLU A 202 -4.62 19.23 1.80
C GLU A 202 -5.71 18.94 2.85
N HIS A 203 -6.93 18.61 2.42
CA HIS A 203 -8.02 18.30 3.36
C HIS A 203 -7.77 17.01 4.18
N TRP A 204 -6.98 16.05 3.67
CA TRP A 204 -6.53 14.88 4.44
C TRP A 204 -5.39 15.23 5.38
N LYS A 205 -4.48 16.12 4.97
CA LYS A 205 -3.40 16.59 5.84
C LYS A 205 -3.95 17.19 7.12
N SER A 206 -4.93 18.09 7.01
CA SER A 206 -5.57 18.67 8.20
C SER A 206 -6.28 17.63 9.06
N ALA A 207 -6.86 16.58 8.45
CA ALA A 207 -7.46 15.48 9.21
C ALA A 207 -6.40 14.63 9.93
N LEU A 208 -5.30 14.28 9.25
CA LEU A 208 -4.18 13.53 9.79
C LEU A 208 -3.47 14.30 10.90
N GLU A 209 -3.26 15.61 10.71
CA GLU A 209 -2.71 16.51 11.73
C GLU A 209 -3.59 16.55 12.98
N ARG A 210 -4.92 16.58 12.83
CA ARG A 210 -5.86 16.52 13.95
C ARG A 210 -5.83 15.18 14.68
N VAL A 211 -5.72 14.06 13.96
CA VAL A 211 -5.59 12.73 14.58
C VAL A 211 -4.26 12.62 15.32
N ALA A 212 -3.20 13.20 14.76
CA ALA A 212 -1.91 13.34 15.40
C ALA A 212 -1.82 14.56 16.35
N LYS A 213 -2.96 15.06 16.82
CA LYS A 213 -3.03 16.07 17.88
C LYS A 213 -3.65 15.43 19.10
N LEU A 214 -2.88 15.31 20.18
CA LEU A 214 -3.37 14.76 21.44
C LEU A 214 -3.59 15.93 22.41
N GLY A 215 -4.86 16.28 22.62
CA GLY A 215 -5.26 17.45 23.42
C GLY A 215 -4.97 18.80 22.73
N ASP A 216 -4.42 19.75 23.49
CA ASP A 216 -4.10 21.10 23.01
C ASP A 216 -2.69 21.24 22.42
N GLU A 217 -1.91 20.16 22.38
CA GLU A 217 -0.52 20.16 21.93
C GLU A 217 -0.35 20.39 20.42
N ALA A 218 0.89 20.63 19.98
CA ALA A 218 1.23 20.64 18.55
C ALA A 218 1.02 19.25 17.94
N SER A 219 0.75 19.20 16.63
CA SER A 219 0.59 17.93 15.93
C SER A 219 1.95 17.27 15.68
N ALA A 220 2.05 15.95 15.84
CA ALA A 220 3.25 15.18 15.47
C ALA A 220 3.40 14.96 13.95
N LEU A 221 2.52 15.56 13.16
CA LEU A 221 2.52 15.54 11.69
C LEU A 221 2.40 16.95 11.11
N GLN A 222 2.92 17.96 11.80
CA GLN A 222 2.77 19.35 11.37
C GLN A 222 3.49 19.59 10.03
N GLY A 223 2.74 20.08 9.04
CA GLY A 223 3.29 20.32 7.71
C GLY A 223 3.54 19.02 6.95
N LEU A 224 2.76 17.98 7.23
CA LEU A 224 2.83 16.69 6.55
C LEU A 224 2.81 16.85 5.02
N GLN A 225 3.72 16.16 4.37
CA GLN A 225 3.84 16.11 2.92
C GLN A 225 3.51 14.72 2.36
N SER A 226 4.00 13.68 3.01
CA SER A 226 3.69 12.28 2.66
C SER A 226 4.05 11.33 3.81
N ILE A 227 3.36 10.19 3.87
CA ILE A 227 3.63 9.10 4.82
C ILE A 227 3.97 7.85 4.02
N ALA A 228 4.93 7.07 4.47
CA ALA A 228 5.21 5.77 3.89
C ALA A 228 5.43 4.71 4.97
N LEU A 229 5.15 3.46 4.62
CA LEU A 229 5.32 2.29 5.46
C LEU A 229 6.13 1.25 4.70
N SER A 230 7.05 0.58 5.39
CA SER A 230 7.83 -0.52 4.86
C SER A 230 7.97 -1.61 5.91
N VAL A 231 7.61 -2.83 5.54
CA VAL A 231 7.89 -4.04 6.32
C VAL A 231 8.98 -4.82 5.58
N PRO A 232 10.24 -4.82 6.06
CA PRO A 232 11.32 -5.53 5.39
C PRO A 232 11.02 -7.03 5.28
N SER A 233 11.32 -7.64 4.13
CA SER A 233 11.13 -9.08 3.96
C SER A 233 12.02 -9.86 4.93
N GLY A 234 11.44 -10.87 5.59
CA GLY A 234 12.13 -11.67 6.61
C GLY A 234 12.20 -11.00 7.99
N SER A 235 11.65 -9.78 8.15
CA SER A 235 11.52 -9.12 9.45
C SER A 235 10.63 -9.93 10.39
N GLU A 236 11.14 -10.18 11.60
CA GLU A 236 10.38 -10.86 12.66
C GLU A 236 9.36 -9.93 13.32
N GLN A 237 9.77 -8.69 13.62
CA GLN A 237 8.94 -7.76 14.41
C GLN A 237 9.04 -6.29 13.96
N THR A 238 9.90 -5.98 12.99
CA THR A 238 10.20 -4.59 12.65
C THR A 238 9.34 -4.06 11.51
N VAL A 239 8.79 -2.87 11.73
CA VAL A 239 8.07 -2.05 10.75
C VAL A 239 8.68 -0.65 10.72
N ASN A 240 8.88 -0.09 9.54
CA ASN A 240 9.40 1.27 9.37
C ASN A 240 8.31 2.19 8.83
N LEU A 241 8.09 3.31 9.51
CA LEU A 241 7.27 4.42 9.05
C LEU A 241 8.20 5.58 8.66
N TYR A 242 7.83 6.26 7.59
CA TYR A 242 8.52 7.44 7.10
C TYR A 242 7.51 8.58 7.01
N VAL A 243 7.81 9.70 7.65
CA VAL A 243 6.99 10.91 7.61
C VAL A 243 7.83 12.00 6.97
N ASP A 244 7.40 12.44 5.81
CA ASP A 244 8.02 13.54 5.08
C ASP A 244 7.25 14.82 5.39
N VAL A 245 7.95 15.88 5.80
CA VAL A 245 7.35 17.18 6.15
C VAL A 245 7.92 18.30 5.27
N THR A 246 7.39 19.52 5.42
CA THR A 246 7.73 20.66 4.57
C THR A 246 9.17 21.15 4.73
N ASN A 247 9.75 21.07 5.94
CA ASN A 247 11.13 21.51 6.21
C ASN A 247 11.78 20.74 7.38
N GLU A 248 13.10 20.88 7.49
CA GLU A 248 13.92 20.19 8.49
C GLU A 248 13.61 20.62 9.94
N ASP A 249 13.34 21.91 10.18
CA ASP A 249 13.00 22.39 11.53
C ASP A 249 11.72 21.75 12.07
N LEU A 250 10.71 21.57 11.21
CA LEU A 250 9.49 20.83 11.55
C LEU A 250 9.78 19.35 11.75
N ALA A 251 10.63 18.74 10.92
CA ALA A 251 10.99 17.32 11.08
C ALA A 251 11.64 17.07 12.45
N VAL A 252 12.51 17.97 12.90
CA VAL A 252 13.14 17.89 14.23
C VAL A 252 12.12 18.06 15.36
N LYS A 253 11.19 19.02 15.24
CA LYS A 253 10.13 19.27 16.24
C LYS A 253 9.17 18.10 16.35
N ASP A 254 8.63 17.64 15.23
CA ASP A 254 7.69 16.52 15.18
C ASP A 254 8.36 15.24 15.68
N ALA A 255 9.63 14.99 15.31
CA ALA A 255 10.38 13.86 15.83
C ALA A 255 10.60 13.93 17.35
N ALA A 256 10.81 15.12 17.91
CA ALA A 256 10.90 15.28 19.36
C ALA A 256 9.57 14.95 20.05
N LEU A 257 8.44 15.36 19.45
CA LEU A 257 7.11 15.01 19.95
C LEU A 257 6.83 13.51 19.87
N ILE A 258 7.16 12.86 18.74
CA ILE A 258 7.02 11.41 18.59
C ILE A 258 7.88 10.67 19.62
N ARG A 259 9.11 11.14 19.91
CA ARG A 259 9.95 10.55 20.98
C ARG A 259 9.34 10.74 22.36
N ALA A 260 8.72 11.88 22.62
CA ALA A 260 8.03 12.13 23.88
C ALA A 260 6.84 11.15 24.04
N TRP A 261 6.04 10.97 22.99
CA TRP A 261 4.95 9.99 22.97
C TRP A 261 5.45 8.54 23.10
N ALA A 262 6.58 8.20 22.48
CA ALA A 262 7.19 6.88 22.66
C ALA A 262 7.62 6.65 24.13
N SER A 263 8.12 7.69 24.80
CA SER A 263 8.53 7.59 26.20
C SER A 263 7.35 7.60 27.18
N SER A 264 6.28 8.31 26.82
CA SER A 264 5.06 8.47 27.61
C SER A 264 3.85 8.50 26.66
N PRO A 265 3.31 7.34 26.28
CA PRO A 265 2.20 7.23 25.35
C PRO A 265 0.96 8.02 25.76
N PRO A 266 0.23 8.54 24.77
CA PRO A 266 -1.13 9.03 24.91
C PRO A 266 -2.02 8.23 25.86
N ASP A 267 -2.71 8.82 26.84
CA ASP A 267 -3.78 8.07 27.57
C ASP A 267 -4.88 7.55 26.61
N ALA A 268 -5.07 8.24 25.48
CA ALA A 268 -5.99 7.84 24.42
C ALA A 268 -5.51 6.66 23.57
N VAL A 269 -4.24 6.24 23.71
CA VAL A 269 -3.68 5.10 22.98
C VAL A 269 -3.84 3.87 23.85
N GLU A 270 -4.76 2.99 23.46
CA GLU A 270 -5.04 1.74 24.17
C GLU A 270 -4.07 0.61 23.79
N ALA A 271 -3.87 -0.34 24.70
CA ALA A 271 -3.16 -1.58 24.39
C ALA A 271 -3.87 -2.35 23.25
N PRO A 272 -3.15 -3.02 22.34
CA PRO A 272 -1.70 -3.25 22.34
C PRO A 272 -0.87 -2.14 21.65
N TRP A 273 -1.49 -1.02 21.26
CA TRP A 273 -0.83 0.04 20.48
C TRP A 273 0.07 0.91 21.34
N THR A 274 -0.19 0.97 22.65
CA THR A 274 0.68 1.62 23.65
C THR A 274 2.08 1.00 23.61
N GLU A 275 2.19 -0.33 23.63
CA GLU A 275 3.47 -1.05 23.61
C GLU A 275 4.19 -0.88 22.27
N VAL A 276 3.45 -0.88 21.16
CA VAL A 276 4.03 -0.60 19.83
C VAL A 276 4.61 0.81 19.81
N LEU A 277 3.89 1.80 20.31
CA LEU A 277 4.37 3.18 20.37
C LEU A 277 5.60 3.32 21.27
N GLN A 278 5.64 2.62 22.41
CA GLN A 278 6.80 2.62 23.31
C GLN A 278 8.06 2.04 22.69
N SER A 279 7.92 1.14 21.73
CA SER A 279 9.05 0.57 21.00
C SER A 279 9.69 1.53 19.99
N ALA A 280 9.04 2.67 19.72
CA ALA A 280 9.41 3.55 18.62
C ALA A 280 10.82 4.12 18.73
N ARG A 281 11.63 3.88 17.70
CA ARG A 281 12.95 4.48 17.52
C ARG A 281 12.88 5.52 16.42
N VAL A 282 13.12 6.78 16.77
CA VAL A 282 12.90 7.93 15.88
C VAL A 282 14.23 8.53 15.42
N GLN A 283 14.44 8.55 14.11
CA GLN A 283 15.57 9.19 13.44
C GLN A 283 15.07 10.31 12.52
N VAL A 284 15.87 11.36 12.36
CA VAL A 284 15.58 12.46 11.42
C VAL A 284 16.70 12.52 10.40
N ARG A 285 16.33 12.66 9.13
CA ARG A 285 17.25 12.91 8.03
C ARG A 285 16.65 13.99 7.15
N GLU A 286 17.27 15.16 7.15
CA GLU A 286 16.74 16.34 6.45
C GLU A 286 15.29 16.59 6.87
N ARG A 287 14.35 16.58 5.94
CA ARG A 287 12.91 16.80 6.16
C ARG A 287 12.10 15.50 6.40
N THR A 288 12.78 14.36 6.56
CA THR A 288 12.12 13.05 6.74
C THR A 288 12.38 12.49 8.14
N ILE A 289 11.31 12.09 8.81
CA ILE A 289 11.33 11.39 10.09
C ILE A 289 11.15 9.90 9.80
N MET A 290 12.07 9.07 10.26
CA MET A 290 11.96 7.62 10.21
C MET A 290 11.65 7.09 11.61
N VAL A 291 10.55 6.36 11.74
CA VAL A 291 10.12 5.71 12.97
C VAL A 291 10.15 4.20 12.76
N THR A 292 11.04 3.53 13.48
CA THR A 292 11.10 2.07 13.51
C THR A 292 10.29 1.57 14.70
N LEU A 293 9.31 0.71 14.44
CA LEU A 293 8.40 0.12 15.42
C LEU A 293 8.65 -1.39 15.55
N ASP A 294 8.44 -1.89 16.76
CA ASP A 294 8.34 -3.30 17.08
C ASP A 294 6.86 -3.67 17.23
N VAL A 295 6.38 -4.61 16.40
CA VAL A 295 4.98 -5.03 16.39
C VAL A 295 4.74 -6.36 17.11
N SER A 296 5.72 -6.86 17.87
CA SER A 296 5.59 -8.13 18.60
C SER A 296 4.40 -8.13 19.58
N SER A 297 4.08 -7.01 20.24
CA SER A 297 2.96 -6.89 21.18
C SER A 297 1.59 -7.14 20.53
N LEU A 298 1.43 -6.86 19.23
CA LEU A 298 0.19 -7.11 18.49
C LEU A 298 -0.11 -8.61 18.35
N SER A 299 0.91 -9.47 18.48
CA SER A 299 0.72 -10.92 18.45
C SER A 299 0.25 -11.51 19.77
N ALA A 300 0.51 -10.80 20.89
CA ALA A 300 0.24 -11.26 22.26
C ALA A 300 -1.19 -11.01 22.74
N THR A 301 -1.96 -10.19 22.04
CA THR A 301 -3.37 -9.86 22.34
C THR A 301 -4.36 -10.93 21.83
N ARG A 302 -3.88 -12.16 21.64
CA ARG A 302 -4.66 -13.33 21.23
C ARG A 302 -5.05 -14.21 22.40
#